data_AF-A0A525WK57-F1
#
_entry.id   AF-A0A525WK57-F1
#
_cell.length_a   1.000
_cell.length_b   1.000
_cell.length_c   1.000
_cell.angle_alpha   90.00
_cell.angle_beta   90.00
_cell.angle_gamma   90.00
#
_symmetry.space_group_name_H-M   'P 1'
#
loop_
_entity.id
_entity.type
_entity.pdbx_description
1 polymer ?
#
loop_
_entity_poly.entity_id
_entity_poly.type
_entity_poly.pdbx_seq_one_letter_code
_entity_poly.pdbx_strand_id
1 'polypeptide(L)'
;MTKKKTAARKKQSRSSSQRHTHSQGRCLDLLRQLSAYIDDELPSDICMEIRRHLGTCPNCEVFIASLQHTVTLCRHRPAPVLTGVDRMNMRRAILDAANAR
;
A
#
# COMPACT_ATOMS: atom_id res chain seq x y z
N MET A 1 52.83 -31.28 -8.06
CA MET A 1 52.24 -30.38 -9.07
C MET A 1 51.09 -31.14 -9.72
N THR A 2 49.80 -30.80 -9.75
CA THR A 2 48.94 -29.70 -9.31
C THR A 2 47.53 -30.31 -9.13
N LYS A 3 46.94 -30.28 -7.92
CA LYS A 3 45.55 -30.74 -7.70
C LYS A 3 44.59 -29.59 -8.02
N LYS A 4 43.81 -29.72 -9.10
CA LYS A 4 42.83 -28.75 -9.59
C LYS A 4 41.50 -28.95 -8.83
N LYS A 5 41.19 -28.08 -7.86
CA LYS A 5 39.89 -28.01 -7.17
C LYS A 5 38.95 -27.10 -7.96
N THR A 6 37.88 -27.64 -8.51
CA THR A 6 36.80 -26.88 -9.18
C THR A 6 35.79 -26.38 -8.16
N ALA A 7 35.50 -25.08 -8.23
CA ALA A 7 34.76 -24.30 -7.25
C ALA A 7 33.24 -24.47 -7.36
N ALA A 8 32.58 -24.45 -6.19
CA ALA A 8 31.14 -24.47 -6.01
C ALA A 8 30.48 -23.18 -6.53
N ARG A 9 29.44 -23.32 -7.37
CA ARG A 9 28.67 -22.22 -7.94
C ARG A 9 27.55 -21.80 -6.98
N LYS A 10 27.80 -20.74 -6.22
CA LYS A 10 26.86 -20.16 -5.24
C LYS A 10 25.79 -19.34 -5.99
N LYS A 11 24.54 -19.83 -6.02
CA LYS A 11 23.38 -19.13 -6.61
C LYS A 11 23.07 -17.88 -5.77
N GLN A 12 23.40 -16.71 -6.30
CA GLN A 12 23.05 -15.43 -5.68
C GLN A 12 21.60 -15.09 -6.03
N SER A 13 20.69 -15.29 -5.07
CA SER A 13 19.37 -14.68 -5.09
C SER A 13 19.54 -13.17 -4.91
N ARG A 14 19.40 -12.41 -6.00
CA ARG A 14 19.42 -10.94 -5.96
C ARG A 14 18.11 -10.45 -5.35
N SER A 15 18.04 -10.44 -4.03
CA SER A 15 17.07 -9.68 -3.25
C SER A 15 17.32 -8.18 -3.50
N SER A 16 16.46 -7.55 -4.30
CA SER A 16 16.53 -6.12 -4.61
C SER A 16 15.95 -5.29 -3.46
N SER A 17 16.61 -5.32 -2.30
CA SER A 17 16.35 -4.37 -1.21
C SER A 17 17.31 -3.18 -1.32
N GLN A 18 17.22 -2.42 -2.40
CA GLN A 18 17.90 -1.13 -2.50
C GLN A 18 17.12 -0.15 -1.59
N ARG A 19 17.71 0.29 -0.48
CA ARG A 19 17.09 1.31 0.39
C ARG A 19 17.08 2.64 -0.37
N HIS A 20 15.93 3.00 -0.93
CA HIS A 20 15.73 4.26 -1.63
C HIS A 20 15.79 5.43 -0.63
N THR A 21 16.83 6.27 -0.72
CA THR A 21 16.94 7.54 0.02
C THR A 21 16.28 8.66 -0.79
N HIS A 22 14.95 8.71 -0.78
CA HIS A 22 14.17 9.87 -1.24
C HIS A 22 13.40 10.44 -0.04
N SER A 23 13.06 11.73 -0.09
CA SER A 23 12.25 12.35 0.96
C SER A 23 10.93 11.58 1.10
N GLN A 24 10.74 10.93 2.26
CA GLN A 24 9.63 9.99 2.50
C GLN A 24 8.25 10.57 2.14
N GLY A 25 8.08 11.90 2.26
CA GLY A 25 6.85 12.60 1.90
C GLY A 25 6.44 12.40 0.43
N ARG A 26 7.38 12.47 -0.52
CA ARG A 26 7.05 12.34 -1.95
C ARG A 26 6.54 10.95 -2.32
N CYS A 27 7.08 9.91 -1.68
CA CYS A 27 6.60 8.54 -1.85
C CYS A 27 5.21 8.35 -1.26
N LEU A 28 4.95 8.94 -0.09
CA LEU A 28 3.65 8.85 0.57
C LEU A 28 2.56 9.55 -0.23
N ASP A 29 2.86 10.71 -0.81
CA ASP A 29 1.90 11.47 -1.62
C ASP A 29 1.55 10.75 -2.92
N LEU A 30 2.53 10.08 -3.53
CA LEU A 30 2.28 9.22 -4.68
C LEU A 30 1.40 8.01 -4.30
N LEU A 31 1.73 7.33 -3.20
CA LEU A 31 0.94 6.19 -2.72
C LEU A 31 -0.50 6.59 -2.38
N ARG A 32 -0.71 7.78 -1.80
CA ARG A 32 -2.05 8.31 -1.55
C ARG A 32 -2.86 8.48 -2.84
N GLN A 33 -2.27 9.06 -3.87
CA GLN A 33 -2.93 9.24 -5.17
C GLN A 33 -3.28 7.89 -5.81
N LEU A 34 -2.38 6.91 -5.73
CA LEU A 34 -2.64 5.57 -6.26
C LEU A 34 -3.68 4.79 -5.44
N SER A 35 -3.76 5.03 -4.12
CA SER A 35 -4.84 4.49 -3.30
C SER A 35 -6.18 5.10 -3.70
N ALA A 36 -6.26 6.42 -3.87
CA ALA A 36 -7.46 7.10 -4.34
C ALA A 36 -7.89 6.62 -5.73
N TYR A 37 -6.93 6.31 -6.62
CA TYR A 37 -7.22 5.66 -7.90
C TYR A 37 -7.85 4.26 -7.72
N ILE A 38 -7.29 3.43 -6.83
CA ILE A 38 -7.82 2.07 -6.56
C ILE A 38 -9.25 2.13 -6.00
N ASP A 39 -9.56 3.18 -5.26
CA ASP A 39 -10.86 3.39 -4.61
C ASP A 39 -11.85 4.18 -5.49
N ASP A 40 -11.48 4.47 -6.76
CA ASP A 40 -12.24 5.29 -7.73
C ASP A 40 -12.63 6.69 -7.18
N GLU A 41 -11.80 7.26 -6.28
CA GLU A 41 -11.99 8.58 -5.68
C GLU A 41 -11.34 9.73 -6.48
N LEU A 42 -10.58 9.40 -7.55
CA LEU A 42 -10.00 10.40 -8.44
C LEU A 42 -10.99 10.87 -9.51
N PRO A 43 -10.79 12.09 -10.05
CA PRO A 43 -11.52 12.55 -11.23
C PRO A 43 -11.46 11.56 -12.40
N SER A 44 -12.58 11.42 -13.12
CA SER A 44 -12.74 10.38 -14.15
C SER A 44 -11.73 10.46 -15.30
N ASP A 45 -11.32 11.67 -15.67
CA ASP A 45 -10.28 11.96 -16.67
C ASP A 45 -8.92 11.41 -16.23
N ILE A 46 -8.56 11.61 -14.96
CA ILE A 46 -7.31 11.09 -14.38
C ILE A 46 -7.36 9.56 -14.29
N CYS A 47 -8.48 8.97 -13.88
CA CYS A 47 -8.65 7.51 -13.87
C CYS A 47 -8.48 6.91 -15.27
N MET A 48 -8.99 7.55 -16.32
CA MET A 48 -8.78 7.11 -17.70
C MET A 48 -7.32 7.17 -18.12
N GLU A 49 -6.61 8.24 -17.79
CA GLU A 49 -5.19 8.38 -18.12
C GLU A 49 -4.35 7.29 -17.45
N ILE A 50 -4.63 6.99 -16.18
CA ILE A 50 -3.95 5.91 -15.44
C ILE A 50 -4.26 4.56 -16.10
N ARG A 51 -5.53 4.26 -16.40
CA ARG A 51 -5.91 3.00 -17.09
C ARG A 51 -5.21 2.85 -18.44
N ARG A 52 -5.09 3.94 -19.21
CA ARG A 52 -4.34 3.96 -20.48
C ARG A 52 -2.87 3.62 -20.24
N HIS A 53 -2.24 4.19 -19.22
CA HIS A 53 -0.85 3.88 -18.87
C HIS A 53 -0.67 2.41 -18.49
N LEU A 54 -1.56 1.86 -17.65
CA LEU A 54 -1.52 0.45 -17.25
C LEU A 54 -1.61 -0.50 -18.44
N GLY A 55 -2.41 -0.16 -19.46
CA GLY A 55 -2.47 -0.95 -20.70
C GLY A 55 -1.20 -0.92 -21.56
N THR A 56 -0.27 -0.02 -21.29
CA THR A 56 0.99 0.16 -22.06
C THR A 56 2.25 -0.18 -21.29
N CYS A 57 2.16 -0.38 -19.97
CA CYS A 57 3.31 -0.54 -19.09
C CYS A 57 3.13 -1.75 -18.13
N PRO A 58 3.70 -2.92 -18.47
CA PRO A 58 3.58 -4.14 -17.66
C PRO A 58 4.12 -3.99 -16.23
N ASN A 59 5.15 -3.16 -16.04
CA ASN A 59 5.72 -2.91 -14.71
C ASN A 59 4.73 -2.19 -13.80
N CYS A 60 4.00 -1.21 -14.33
CA CYS A 60 3.00 -0.46 -13.58
C CYS A 60 1.74 -1.30 -13.33
N GLU A 61 1.38 -2.18 -14.27
CA GLU A 61 0.32 -3.16 -14.08
C GLU A 61 0.61 -4.09 -12.89
N VAL A 62 1.80 -4.70 -12.86
CA VAL A 62 2.23 -5.55 -11.74
C VAL A 62 2.28 -4.78 -10.41
N PHE A 63 2.75 -3.54 -10.44
CA PHE A 63 2.81 -2.69 -9.26
C PHE A 63 1.41 -2.37 -8.70
N ILE A 64 0.46 -1.96 -9.56
CA ILE A 64 -0.92 -1.69 -9.15
C ILE A 64 -1.59 -2.95 -8.61
N ALA A 65 -1.39 -4.12 -9.26
CA ALA A 65 -1.92 -5.39 -8.76
C ALA A 65 -1.38 -5.71 -7.35
N SER A 66 -0.09 -5.50 -7.10
CA SER A 66 0.52 -5.66 -5.77
C SER A 66 -0.07 -4.69 -4.74
N LEU A 67 -0.36 -3.45 -5.15
CA LEU A 67 -0.95 -2.45 -4.27
C LEU A 67 -2.42 -2.81 -3.94
N GLN A 68 -3.22 -3.21 -4.92
CA GLN A 68 -4.59 -3.71 -4.73
C GLN A 68 -4.64 -4.90 -3.78
N HIS A 69 -3.69 -5.84 -3.91
CA HIS A 69 -3.59 -6.95 -2.98
C HIS A 69 -3.30 -6.47 -1.55
N THR A 70 -2.40 -5.50 -1.39
CA THR A 70 -2.11 -4.90 -0.07
C THR A 70 -3.36 -4.23 0.53
N VAL A 71 -4.11 -3.46 -0.26
CA VAL A 71 -5.39 -2.84 0.16
C VAL A 71 -6.38 -3.92 0.58
N THR A 72 -6.47 -5.00 -0.18
CA THR A 72 -7.34 -6.15 0.13
C THR A 72 -6.98 -6.76 1.48
N LEU A 73 -5.69 -7.01 1.74
CA LEU A 73 -5.22 -7.53 3.03
C LEU A 73 -5.58 -6.57 4.18
N CYS A 74 -5.45 -5.26 3.98
CA CYS A 74 -5.84 -4.27 4.98
C CYS A 74 -7.35 -4.28 5.26
N ARG A 75 -8.19 -4.41 4.24
CA ARG A 75 -9.67 -4.47 4.37
C ARG A 75 -10.16 -5.71 5.12
N HIS A 76 -9.49 -6.85 4.92
CA HIS A 76 -9.84 -8.11 5.59
C HIS A 76 -9.31 -8.20 7.02
N ARG A 77 -8.57 -7.20 7.49
CA ARG A 77 -8.11 -7.17 8.87
C ARG A 77 -9.33 -6.97 9.79
N PRO A 78 -9.55 -7.84 10.78
CA PRO A 78 -10.67 -7.67 11.70
C PRO A 78 -10.55 -6.33 12.42
N ALA A 79 -11.66 -5.59 12.45
CA ALA A 79 -11.74 -4.37 13.23
C ALA A 79 -11.48 -4.70 14.71
N PRO A 80 -10.75 -3.84 15.45
CA PRO A 80 -10.58 -4.05 16.87
C PRO A 80 -11.94 -4.07 17.57
N VAL A 81 -12.16 -5.05 18.44
CA VAL A 81 -13.39 -5.15 19.21
C VAL A 81 -13.42 -4.00 20.23
N LEU A 82 -14.47 -3.19 20.17
CA LEU A 82 -14.66 -2.09 21.12
C LEU A 82 -14.97 -2.63 22.51
N THR A 83 -14.25 -2.17 23.53
CA THR A 83 -14.54 -2.51 24.92
C THR A 83 -15.83 -1.83 25.38
N GLY A 84 -16.34 -2.23 26.56
CA GLY A 84 -17.46 -1.53 27.19
C GLY A 84 -17.17 -0.04 27.45
N VAL A 85 -15.92 0.26 27.84
CA VAL A 85 -15.45 1.62 28.13
C VAL A 85 -15.39 2.46 26.85
N ASP A 86 -14.87 1.92 25.75
CA ASP A 86 -14.81 2.64 24.46
C ASP A 86 -16.20 3.06 24.00
N ARG A 87 -17.18 2.14 24.11
CA ARG A 87 -18.58 2.41 23.74
C ARG A 87 -19.21 3.49 24.62
N MET A 88 -18.94 3.47 25.92
CA MET A 88 -19.42 4.51 26.84
C MET A 88 -18.85 5.88 26.47
N ASN A 89 -17.54 5.96 26.23
CA ASN A 89 -16.86 7.21 25.88
C ASN A 89 -17.37 7.78 24.55
N MET A 90 -17.51 6.94 23.52
CA MET A 90 -18.07 7.35 22.24
C MET A 90 -19.52 7.86 22.39
N ARG A 91 -20.36 7.13 23.14
CA ARG A 91 -21.74 7.55 23.40
C ARG A 91 -21.78 8.91 24.10
N ARG A 92 -20.92 9.13 25.10
CA ARG A 92 -20.84 10.41 25.81
C ARG A 92 -20.44 11.54 24.87
N ALA A 93 -19.40 11.35 24.06
CA ALA A 93 -18.94 12.35 23.09
C ALA A 93 -20.02 12.72 22.06
N ILE A 94 -20.78 11.73 21.57
CA ILE A 94 -21.90 11.98 20.64
C ILE A 94 -22.99 12.82 21.30
N LEU A 95 -23.39 12.49 22.54
CA LEU A 95 -24.41 13.23 23.27
C LEU A 95 -23.96 14.66 23.58
N ASP A 96 -22.70 14.85 24.00
CA ASP A 96 -22.15 16.16 24.29
C ASP A 96 -22.09 17.02 23.01
N ALA A 97 -21.67 16.47 21.87
CA ALA A 97 -21.64 17.17 20.59
C ALA A 97 -23.04 17.49 20.03
N ALA A 98 -24.04 16.66 20.33
CA ALA A 98 -25.43 16.89 19.94
C ALA A 98 -26.09 17.99 20.79
N ASN A 99 -25.76 18.05 22.09
CA ASN A 99 -26.31 19.03 23.03
C ASN A 99 -25.60 20.40 22.99
N ALA A 100 -24.43 20.48 22.35
CA ALA A 100 -23.69 21.73 22.17
C ALA A 100 -24.16 22.57 20.96
N ARG A 101 -25.27 22.19 20.33
CA ARG A 101 -25.94 22.91 19.23
C ARG A 101 -27.27 23.47 19.69
#